data_AF-A0A6N7HHW8-F1
#
_entry.id   AF-A0A6N7HHW8-F1
#
_cell.length_a   1.000
_cell.length_b   1.000
_cell.length_c   1.000
_cell.angle_alpha   90.00
_cell.angle_beta   90.00
_cell.angle_gamma   90.00
#
_symmetry.space_group_name_H-M   'P 1'
#
loop_
_entity.id
_entity.type
_entity.pdbx_description
1 polymer ?
#
loop_
_entity_poly.entity_id
_entity_poly.type
_entity_poly.pdbx_seq_one_letter_code
_entity_poly.pdbx_strand_id
1 'polypeptide(L)' 'MAEQLTTRAVEWLMSPYDQTWHVFPGEQLADQTRPFIEALCGHSVPVKLVEHTPPDRLCPPCVRALGAWMPDVTPWGMGD' A
#
# COMPACT_ATOMS: atom_id res chain seq x y z
N MET A 1 -24.35 -1.40 19.93
CA MET A 1 -23.06 -2.06 19.66
C MET A 1 -22.46 -1.33 18.47
N ALA A 2 -21.66 -0.29 18.73
CA ALA A 2 -21.05 0.49 17.67
C ALA A 2 -19.83 -0.30 17.20
N GLU A 3 -19.96 -0.92 16.03
CA GLU A 3 -18.87 -1.58 15.34
C GLU A 3 -17.74 -0.56 15.20
N GLN A 4 -16.65 -0.84 15.91
CA GLN A 4 -15.37 -0.18 15.74
C GLN A 4 -14.96 -0.46 14.30
N LEU A 5 -15.34 0.44 13.38
CA LEU A 5 -14.63 0.66 12.13
C LEU A 5 -13.24 1.15 12.52
N THR A 6 -12.41 0.23 12.99
CA THR A 6 -10.97 0.34 12.84
C THR A 6 -10.76 0.61 11.37
N THR A 7 -10.41 1.85 11.04
CA THR A 7 -9.74 2.17 9.80
C THR A 7 -8.65 1.12 9.64
N ARG A 8 -8.90 0.10 8.81
CA ARG A 8 -7.87 -0.87 8.44
C ARG A 8 -6.75 -0.01 7.87
N ALA A 9 -5.67 0.13 8.63
CA ALA A 9 -4.53 0.92 8.19
C ALA A 9 -4.11 0.32 6.85
N VAL A 10 -4.19 1.10 5.78
CA VAL A 10 -3.75 0.70 4.45
C VAL A 10 -2.52 1.53 4.10
N GLU A 11 -1.61 0.93 3.34
CA GLU A 11 -0.37 1.58 2.95
C GLU A 11 -0.17 1.47 1.44
N TRP A 12 0.30 2.56 0.83
CA TRP A 12 0.71 2.57 -0.57
C TRP A 12 2.18 2.13 -0.65
N LEU A 13 2.43 1.02 -1.33
CA LEU A 13 3.78 0.49 -1.55
C LEU A 13 4.05 0.25 -3.03
N MET A 14 5.32 0.30 -3.41
CA MET A 14 5.77 -0.01 -4.75
C MET A 14 5.79 -1.52 -5.00
N SER A 15 5.19 -1.92 -6.12
CA SER A 15 5.33 -3.26 -6.68
C SER A 15 6.40 -3.26 -7.78
N PRO A 16 7.52 -3.99 -7.62
CA PRO A 16 8.61 -3.99 -8.60
C PRO A 16 8.24 -4.68 -9.92
N TYR A 17 7.14 -5.45 -9.94
CA TYR A 17 6.68 -6.16 -11.12
C TYR A 17 6.15 -5.23 -12.20
N ASP A 18 5.41 -4.21 -11.79
CA ASP A 18 4.71 -3.27 -12.68
C ASP A 18 5.15 -1.81 -12.48
N GLN A 19 6.04 -1.57 -11.51
CA GLN A 19 6.58 -0.25 -11.16
C GLN A 19 5.48 0.76 -10.85
N THR A 20 4.36 0.30 -10.28
CA THR A 20 3.30 1.18 -9.78
C THR A 20 3.04 0.98 -8.30
N TRP A 21 2.42 1.99 -7.71
CA TRP A 21 1.96 1.98 -6.33
C TRP A 21 0.64 1.27 -6.20
N HIS A 22 0.57 0.38 -5.22
CA HIS A 22 -0.63 -0.37 -4.86
C HIS A 22 -0.95 -0.20 -3.38
N VAL A 23 -2.24 -0.30 -3.06
CA VAL A 23 -2.72 -0.22 -1.69
C VAL A 23 -2.71 -1.62 -1.10
N PHE A 24 -1.93 -1.82 -0.04
CA PHE A 24 -1.88 -3.08 0.70
C PHE A 24 -2.53 -2.92 2.08
N PRO A 25 -3.29 -3.91 2.56
CA PRO A 25 -3.81 -3.89 3.93
C PRO A 25 -2.67 -4.04 4.94
N GLY A 26 -2.61 -3.14 5.92
CA GLY A 26 -1.57 -3.11 6.96
C GLY A 26 -1.52 -4.37 7.83
N GLU A 27 -2.65 -5.05 8.02
CA GLU A 27 -2.71 -6.37 8.67
C GLU A 27 -1.83 -7.40 7.92
N GLN A 28 -1.76 -7.31 6.59
CA GLN A 28 -0.93 -8.19 5.77
C GLN A 28 0.54 -7.79 5.80
N LEU A 29 0.83 -6.48 5.91
CA LEU A 29 2.18 -5.95 5.99
C LEU A 29 2.85 -6.22 7.34
N ALA A 30 2.06 -6.25 8.42
CA ALA A 30 2.54 -6.59 9.75
C ALA A 30 2.98 -8.06 9.87
N ASP A 31 2.39 -8.96 9.07
CA ASP A 31 2.74 -10.37 9.04
C ASP A 31 3.81 -10.69 7.99
N GLN A 32 5.07 -10.51 8.38
CA GLN A 32 6.23 -10.81 7.53
C GLN A 32 6.45 -12.31 7.28
N THR A 33 5.68 -13.20 7.90
CA THR A 33 5.79 -14.64 7.65
C THR A 33 5.06 -15.07 6.37
N ARG A 34 4.21 -14.19 5.82
CA ARG A 34 3.43 -14.47 4.62
C ARG A 34 4.36 -14.47 3.40
N PRO A 35 4.26 -15.49 2.52
CA PRO A 35 5.05 -15.52 1.30
C PRO A 35 4.62 -14.43 0.31
N PHE A 36 3.34 -14.00 0.37
CA PHE A 36 2.74 -13.00 -0.49
C PHE A 36 1.75 -12.13 0.28
N ILE A 37 1.60 -10.89 -0.20
CA ILE A 37 0.56 -9.95 0.19
C ILE A 37 -0.24 -9.57 -1.05
N GLU A 38 -1.51 -9.27 -0.85
CA GLU A 38 -2.45 -8.92 -1.91
C GLU A 38 -2.89 -7.47 -1.75
N ALA A 39 -2.70 -6.70 -2.82
CA ALA A 39 -3.19 -5.34 -2.94
C ALA A 39 -4.73 -5.32 -3.06
N LEU A 40 -5.36 -4.18 -2.78
CA LEU A 40 -6.80 -4.01 -2.95
C LEU A 40 -7.29 -4.26 -4.38
N CYS A 41 -6.43 -4.13 -5.39
CA CYS A 41 -6.75 -4.44 -6.78
C CYS A 41 -6.66 -5.94 -7.13
N GLY A 42 -6.25 -6.80 -6.19
CA GLY A 42 -5.99 -8.23 -6.41
C GLY A 42 -4.55 -8.54 -6.87
N HIS A 43 -3.65 -7.55 -6.94
CA HIS A 43 -2.24 -7.83 -7.26
C HIS A 43 -1.54 -8.50 -6.08
N SER A 44 -1.02 -9.70 -6.31
CA SER A 44 -0.18 -10.39 -5.33
C SER A 44 1.29 -10.08 -5.55
N VAL A 45 2.00 -9.72 -4.48
CA VAL A 45 3.43 -9.39 -4.47
C VAL A 45 4.09 -10.14 -3.31
N PRO A 46 5.29 -10.73 -3.45
CA PRO A 46 6.00 -11.28 -2.32
C PRO A 46 6.30 -10.21 -1.29
N VAL A 47 6.07 -10.50 0.00
CA VAL A 47 6.22 -9.50 1.07
C VAL A 47 7.60 -8.84 1.11
N LYS A 48 8.64 -9.60 0.74
CA LYS A 48 10.03 -9.14 0.70
C LYS A 48 10.37 -8.23 -0.50
N LEU A 49 9.44 -8.07 -1.43
CA LEU A 49 9.63 -7.33 -2.68
C LEU A 49 8.78 -6.05 -2.76
N VAL A 50 7.87 -5.81 -1.82
CA VAL A 50 7.25 -4.48 -1.76
C VAL A 50 8.23 -3.47 -1.17
N GLU A 51 8.24 -2.27 -1.74
CA GLU A 51 9.23 -1.24 -1.38
C GLU A 51 8.55 0.07 -0.98
N HIS A 52 9.06 0.69 0.08
CA HIS A 52 8.74 2.07 0.50
C HIS A 52 9.56 3.12 -0.30
N THR A 53 9.81 2.85 -1.58
CA THR A 53 10.57 3.75 -2.48
C THR A 53 9.63 4.77 -3.15
N PRO A 54 10.11 5.88 -3.76
CA PRO A 54 9.27 6.86 -4.47
C PRO A 54 9.11 6.58 -5.99
N PRO A 55 8.03 5.89 -6.38
CA PRO A 55 7.35 5.95 -7.68
C PRO A 55 6.36 7.09 -7.82
N ASP A 56 6.15 7.48 -9.07
CA ASP A 56 5.22 8.54 -9.47
C ASP A 56 3.89 7.99 -10.04
N ARG A 57 3.76 6.66 -10.22
CA ARG A 57 2.60 6.05 -10.89
C ARG A 57 1.75 5.23 -9.92
N LEU A 58 0.50 5.63 -9.73
CA LEU A 58 -0.50 4.87 -8.98
C LEU A 58 -1.19 3.82 -9.85
N CYS A 59 -1.51 2.67 -9.27
CA CYS A 59 -2.36 1.66 -9.88
C CYS A 59 -3.82 2.18 -9.98
N PRO A 60 -4.40 2.36 -11.18
CA PRO A 60 -5.75 2.92 -11.31
C PRO A 60 -6.86 2.10 -10.62
N PRO A 61 -6.83 0.75 -10.62
CA PRO A 61 -7.70 -0.06 -9.77
C PRO A 61 -7.61 0.25 -8.28
N CYS A 62 -6.41 0.42 -7.71
CA CYS A 62 -6.23 0.75 -6.30
C CYS A 62 -6.79 2.14 -5.96
N VAL A 63 -6.59 3.13 -6.84
CA VAL A 63 -7.17 4.47 -6.68
C VAL A 63 -8.70 4.42 -6.65
N ARG A 64 -9.31 3.60 -7.53
CA ARG A 64 -10.77 3.42 -7.54
C ARG A 64 -11.29 2.69 -6.29
N ALA A 65 -10.52 1.75 -5.74
CA ALA A 65 -10.93 0.96 -4.59
C ALA A 65 -10.86 1.74 -3.27
N LEU A 66 -9.79 2.51 -3.05
CA LEU A 66 -9.58 3.27 -1.82
C LEU A 66 -10.27 4.65 -1.85
N GLY A 67 -10.60 5.15 -3.05
CA GLY A 67 -10.73 6.58 -3.28
C GLY A 67 -9.36 7.24 -3.30
N ALA A 68 -9.23 8.44 -3.85
CA ALA A 68 -7.96 9.16 -3.95
C ALA A 68 -7.38 9.63 -2.59
N TRP A 69 -7.66 8.89 -1.50
CA TRP A 69 -7.01 9.04 -0.21
C TRP A 69 -5.58 8.51 -0.35
N MET A 70 -4.72 9.37 -0.90
CA MET A 70 -3.29 9.24 -0.72
C MET A 70 -2.99 9.70 0.71
N PRO A 71 -2.27 8.92 1.53
CA PRO A 71 -1.57 9.54 2.65
C PRO A 71 -0.74 10.66 2.03
N ASP A 72 -0.84 11.87 2.60
CA ASP A 72 0.05 12.96 2.26
C ASP A 72 1.46 12.37 2.35
N VAL A 73 2.09 12.15 1.19
CA VAL A 73 3.48 11.75 1.13
C VAL A 73 4.22 12.97 1.61
N THR A 74 4.30 13.14 2.92
CA THR A 74 5.18 14.10 3.54
C THR A 74 6.53 13.79 2.91
N PRO A 75 7.13 14.72 2.14
CA PRO A 75 8.37 14.45 1.46
C PRO A 75 9.36 14.04 2.55
N TRP A 76 9.74 12.77 2.54
CA TRP A 76 10.63 12.19 3.52
C TRP A 76 11.92 13.01 3.50
N GLY A 77 12.08 13.90 4.49
CA GLY A 77 13.30 14.65 4.80
C GLY A 77 13.99 15.36 3.63
N MET A 78 13.51 16.55 3.25
CA MET A 78 14.44 17.67 3.07
C MET A 78 14.40 18.52 4.35
N GLY A 79 14.95 17.96 5.42
CA GLY A 79 15.44 18.75 6.55
C GLY A 79 16.89 19.08 6.25
N ASP A 80 17.15 20.36 6.06
CA ASP A 80 18.47 21.02 5.94
C ASP A 80 19.46 20.59 7.04
#